data_AF-E9HFQ2-F1
#
_entry.id   AF-E9HFQ2-F1
#
_cell.length_a   1.000
_cell.length_b   1.000
_cell.length_c   1.000
_cell.angle_alpha   90.00
_cell.angle_beta   90.00
_cell.angle_gamma   90.00
#
_symmetry.space_group_name_H-M   'P 1'
#
loop_
_entity.id
_entity.type
_entity.pdbx_description
1 polymer ?
#
loop_
_entity_poly.entity_id
_entity_poly.type
_entity_poly.pdbx_seq_one_letter_code
_entity_poly.pdbx_strand_id
1 'polypeptide(L)'
;MGSAKTILAIRTSAKRRHTRQANHLKALIDGGGTADDVNVALAVLEEAYSEVVRVNAKYKQADKGKEQDAIEWEAEINTFYMGCRKAAEEYSNKEKEKLDVAPNAKKRRLELEFEREQAKLDEQRKLEDIRQQSQREQEDLTLQIEYQRQLEGLKSPGKSSFKPRFTSSINDSDDEKRPREPWPKISITPFNGDSRTWPDFELSFGALINNTRMPEDMKLLALRENLEPDVRRRVANLFVASANYQTSWKALTDRYGNRQAIVRIPPGS
;
A
#
# COMPACT_ATOMS: atom_id res chain seq x y z
N MET A 1 32.45 29.24 63.18
CA MET A 1 31.02 29.18 62.77
C MET A 1 30.65 29.98 61.52
N GLY A 2 31.42 31.00 61.07
CA GLY A 2 31.05 31.81 59.88
C GLY A 2 31.22 31.11 58.51
N SER A 3 32.20 30.21 58.37
CA SER A 3 32.49 29.53 57.10
C SER A 3 31.38 28.57 56.64
N ALA A 4 30.87 27.70 57.53
CA ALA A 4 29.82 26.74 57.20
C ALA A 4 28.48 27.41 56.82
N LYS A 5 28.10 28.50 57.50
CA LYS A 5 26.89 29.29 57.17
C LYS A 5 26.98 29.91 55.78
N THR A 6 28.17 30.42 55.41
CA THR A 6 28.43 30.99 54.09
C THR A 6 28.35 29.93 53.00
N ILE A 7 28.96 28.76 53.22
CA ILE A 7 28.91 27.63 52.27
C ILE A 7 27.47 27.12 52.08
N LEU A 8 26.67 27.06 53.15
CA LEU A 8 25.26 26.69 53.06
C LEU A 8 24.47 27.67 52.18
N ALA A 9 24.69 28.98 52.31
CA ALA A 9 24.03 29.99 51.47
C ALA A 9 24.40 29.85 49.98
N ILE A 10 25.67 29.56 49.69
CA ILE A 10 26.13 29.27 48.32
C ILE A 10 25.47 27.99 47.79
N ARG A 11 25.36 26.93 48.63
CA ARG A 11 24.69 25.67 48.27
C ARG A 11 23.23 25.88 47.90
N THR A 12 22.50 26.67 48.69
CA THR A 12 21.10 27.00 48.42
C THR A 12 20.94 27.80 47.13
N SER A 13 21.85 28.74 46.87
CA SER A 13 21.84 29.55 45.64
C SER A 13 22.11 28.70 44.39
N ALA A 14 23.09 27.79 44.47
CA ALA A 14 23.38 26.84 43.40
C ALA A 14 22.18 25.92 43.12
N LYS A 15 21.52 25.38 44.16
CA LYS A 15 20.29 24.57 44.00
C LYS A 15 19.20 25.34 43.26
N ARG A 16 18.97 26.62 43.63
CA ARG A 16 17.99 27.47 42.94
C ARG A 16 18.34 27.68 41.47
N ARG A 17 19.61 27.90 41.14
CA ARG A 17 20.09 28.00 39.73
C ARG A 17 19.77 26.71 38.98
N HIS A 18 20.17 25.55 39.53
CA HIS A 18 19.89 24.24 38.94
C HIS A 18 18.39 24.01 38.70
N THR A 19 17.55 24.22 39.71
CA THR A 19 16.09 24.05 39.57
C THR A 19 15.50 24.98 38.51
N ARG A 20 15.96 26.23 38.41
CA ARG A 20 15.52 27.15 37.35
C ARG A 20 15.87 26.64 35.97
N GLN A 21 17.11 26.14 35.77
CA GLN A 21 17.53 25.60 34.48
C GLN A 21 16.77 24.32 34.12
N ALA A 22 16.53 23.45 35.09
CA ALA A 22 15.75 22.23 34.87
C ALA A 22 14.31 22.54 34.46
N ASN A 23 13.68 23.52 35.11
CA ASN A 23 12.33 23.96 34.75
C ASN A 23 12.29 24.63 33.37
N HIS A 24 13.34 25.37 32.99
CA HIS A 24 13.46 25.96 31.66
C HIS A 24 13.57 24.89 30.57
N LEU A 25 14.45 23.90 30.77
CA LEU A 25 14.57 22.74 29.88
C LEU A 25 13.24 22.00 29.75
N LYS A 26 12.55 21.74 30.87
CA LYS A 26 11.22 21.11 30.85
C LYS A 26 10.21 21.93 30.05
N ALA A 27 10.19 23.25 30.22
CA ALA A 27 9.30 24.13 29.49
C ALA A 27 9.58 24.13 27.97
N LEU A 28 10.85 24.02 27.55
CA LEU A 28 11.22 23.88 26.14
C LEU A 28 10.73 22.54 25.57
N ILE A 29 10.90 21.44 26.31
CA ILE A 29 10.44 20.12 25.89
C ILE A 29 8.90 20.09 25.77
N ASP A 30 8.20 20.57 26.80
CA ASP A 30 6.73 20.59 26.84
C ASP A 30 6.13 21.58 25.81
N GLY A 31 6.86 22.67 25.52
CA GLY A 31 6.44 23.74 24.61
C GLY A 31 6.82 23.51 23.15
N GLY A 32 7.51 22.40 22.82
CA GLY A 32 7.92 22.10 21.45
C GLY A 32 9.05 23.00 20.92
N GLY A 33 10.01 23.38 21.78
CA GLY A 33 11.21 24.11 21.38
C GLY A 33 12.05 23.35 20.35
N THR A 34 12.95 24.04 19.64
CA THR A 34 13.79 23.36 18.65
C THR A 34 14.73 22.36 19.33
N ALA A 35 15.17 21.33 18.60
CA ALA A 35 16.13 20.36 19.13
C ALA A 35 17.43 21.04 19.59
N ASP A 36 17.87 22.09 18.88
CA ASP A 36 19.05 22.87 19.25
C ASP A 36 18.83 23.66 20.55
N ASP A 37 17.68 24.30 20.72
CA ASP A 37 17.35 25.01 21.97
C ASP A 37 17.33 24.06 23.17
N VAL A 38 16.77 22.85 23.00
CA VAL A 38 16.74 21.81 24.03
C VAL A 38 18.16 21.33 24.37
N ASN A 39 19.03 21.14 23.37
CA ASN A 39 20.42 20.73 23.58
C ASN A 39 21.22 21.83 24.30
N VAL A 40 21.03 23.10 23.93
CA VAL A 40 21.66 24.25 24.61
C VAL A 40 21.20 24.34 26.06
N ALA A 41 19.90 24.24 26.30
CA ALA A 41 19.34 24.27 27.66
C ALA A 41 19.81 23.07 28.51
N LEU A 42 19.99 21.90 27.90
CA LEU A 42 20.59 20.73 28.57
C LEU A 42 22.01 21.04 29.01
N ALA A 43 22.88 21.54 28.12
CA ALA A 43 24.27 21.89 28.46
C ALA A 43 24.36 22.91 29.62
N VAL A 44 23.49 23.92 29.62
CA VAL A 44 23.39 24.91 30.72
C VAL A 44 22.96 24.25 32.04
N LEU A 45 22.06 23.27 31.98
CA LEU A 45 21.66 22.48 33.15
C LEU A 45 22.82 21.59 33.66
N GLU A 46 23.59 20.95 32.78
CA GLU A 46 24.76 20.13 33.16
C GLU A 46 25.82 20.96 33.90
N GLU A 47 26.05 22.20 33.46
CA GLU A 47 26.95 23.15 34.12
C GLU A 47 26.42 23.51 35.52
N ALA A 48 25.13 23.85 35.64
CA ALA A 48 24.50 24.17 36.92
C ALA A 48 24.49 22.97 37.88
N TYR A 49 24.32 21.75 37.37
CA TYR A 49 24.41 20.50 38.14
C TYR A 49 25.82 20.29 38.68
N SER A 50 26.84 20.43 37.82
CA SER A 50 28.25 20.30 38.21
C SER A 50 28.64 21.31 39.29
N GLU A 51 28.14 22.55 39.19
CA GLU A 51 28.34 23.57 40.23
C GLU A 51 27.70 23.16 41.57
N VAL A 52 26.46 22.68 41.54
CA VAL A 52 25.74 22.23 42.74
C VAL A 52 26.48 21.10 43.46
N VAL A 53 26.90 20.06 42.72
CA VAL A 53 27.65 18.93 43.27
C VAL A 53 28.98 19.42 43.88
N ARG A 54 29.70 20.29 43.18
CA ARG A 54 30.97 20.87 43.67
C ARG A 54 30.78 21.66 44.97
N VAL A 55 29.70 22.44 45.08
CA VAL A 55 29.41 23.21 46.30
C VAL A 55 28.96 22.29 47.44
N ASN A 56 28.20 21.24 47.16
CA ASN A 56 27.81 20.26 48.17
C ASN A 56 29.01 19.47 48.71
N ALA A 57 29.98 19.13 47.86
CA ALA A 57 31.25 18.54 48.30
C ALA A 57 32.00 19.43 49.31
N LYS A 58 32.05 20.75 49.05
CA LYS A 58 32.63 21.72 50.01
C LYS A 58 31.82 21.81 51.32
N TYR A 59 30.50 21.68 51.24
CA TYR A 59 29.63 21.67 52.42
C TYR A 59 29.88 20.43 53.31
N LYS A 60 29.98 19.23 52.72
CA LYS A 60 30.32 17.98 53.43
C LYS A 60 31.62 18.11 54.23
N GLN A 61 32.63 18.74 53.65
CA GLN A 61 33.92 18.98 54.33
C GLN A 61 33.84 20.01 55.46
N ALA A 62 32.97 21.02 55.33
CA ALA A 62 32.84 22.11 56.28
C ALA A 62 31.93 21.78 57.49
N ASP A 63 31.04 20.80 57.35
CA ASP A 63 30.04 20.44 58.36
C ASP A 63 29.83 18.91 58.43
N LYS A 64 30.81 18.21 59.02
CA LYS A 64 30.81 16.72 59.14
C LYS A 64 29.59 16.16 59.88
N GLY A 65 28.94 16.96 60.72
CA GLY A 65 27.74 16.55 61.45
C GLY A 65 26.49 16.41 60.57
N LYS A 66 26.53 16.91 59.33
CA LYS A 66 25.41 16.85 58.36
C LYS A 66 25.78 16.15 57.06
N GLU A 67 26.77 15.27 57.11
CA GLU A 67 27.28 14.57 55.93
C GLU A 67 26.20 13.66 55.30
N GLN A 68 25.45 12.91 56.11
CA GLN A 68 24.38 12.04 55.63
C GLN A 68 23.27 12.84 54.92
N ASP A 69 22.79 13.93 55.54
CA ASP A 69 21.80 14.83 54.93
C ASP A 69 22.30 15.41 53.60
N ALA A 70 23.60 15.70 53.50
CA ALA A 70 24.20 16.23 52.29
C ALA A 70 24.34 15.16 51.19
N ILE A 71 24.52 13.89 51.54
CA ILE A 71 24.53 12.76 50.60
C ILE A 71 23.13 12.53 50.05
N GLU A 72 22.11 12.47 50.91
CA GLU A 72 20.71 12.29 50.51
C GLU A 72 20.26 13.43 49.59
N TRP A 73 20.57 14.67 49.96
CA TRP A 73 20.30 15.84 49.13
C TRP A 73 20.96 15.81 47.75
N GLU A 74 22.18 15.28 47.65
CA GLU A 74 22.88 15.12 46.37
C GLU A 74 22.22 14.04 45.50
N ALA A 75 21.77 12.94 46.12
CA ALA A 75 21.06 11.87 45.44
C ALA A 75 19.71 12.35 44.86
N GLU A 76 18.96 13.19 45.59
CA GLU A 76 17.74 13.81 45.07
C GLU A 76 18.02 14.66 43.82
N ILE A 77 19.04 15.51 43.89
CA ILE A 77 19.39 16.40 42.79
C ILE A 77 19.89 15.62 41.58
N ASN A 78 20.72 14.60 41.79
CA ASN A 78 21.19 13.71 40.74
C ASN A 78 20.01 12.96 40.08
N THR A 79 19.08 12.43 40.87
CA THR A 79 17.90 11.74 40.34
C THR A 79 17.06 12.68 39.47
N PHE A 80 16.84 13.91 39.94
CA PHE A 80 16.11 14.92 39.18
C PHE A 80 16.85 15.32 37.88
N TYR A 81 18.16 15.55 37.96
CA TYR A 81 19.01 15.87 36.81
C TYR A 81 19.00 14.76 35.76
N MET A 82 19.18 13.51 36.17
CA MET A 82 19.16 12.35 35.28
C MET A 82 17.81 12.19 34.58
N GLY A 83 16.70 12.47 35.28
CA GLY A 83 15.38 12.50 34.67
C GLY A 83 15.26 13.57 33.58
N CYS A 84 15.71 14.80 33.85
CA CYS A 84 15.73 15.89 32.87
C CYS A 84 16.61 15.57 31.67
N ARG A 85 17.81 15.02 31.89
CA ARG A 85 18.73 14.61 30.84
C ARG A 85 18.11 13.56 29.92
N LYS A 86 17.53 12.51 30.51
CA LYS A 86 16.87 11.44 29.74
C LYS A 86 15.73 11.99 28.89
N ALA A 87 14.91 12.88 29.46
CA ALA A 87 13.81 13.51 28.72
C ALA A 87 14.31 14.35 27.53
N ALA A 88 15.40 15.10 27.69
CA ALA A 88 16.02 15.87 26.61
C ALA A 88 16.61 14.98 25.51
N GLU A 89 17.30 13.89 25.88
CA GLU A 89 17.83 12.92 24.93
C GLU A 89 16.72 12.23 24.12
N GLU A 90 15.64 11.80 24.78
CA GLU A 90 14.46 11.22 24.12
C GLU A 90 13.78 12.20 23.15
N TYR A 91 13.67 13.48 23.53
CA TYR A 91 13.12 14.53 22.66
C TYR A 91 13.97 14.73 21.40
N SER A 92 15.28 14.90 21.59
CA SER A 92 16.25 15.10 20.51
C SER A 92 16.28 13.93 19.53
N ASN A 93 16.20 12.69 20.04
CA ASN A 93 16.13 11.49 19.20
C ASN A 93 14.84 11.41 18.38
N LYS A 94 13.68 11.73 18.98
CA LYS A 94 12.39 11.76 18.26
C LYS A 94 12.40 12.80 17.13
N GLU A 95 13.01 13.96 17.34
CA GLU A 95 13.13 14.99 16.30
C GLU A 95 14.05 14.53 15.15
N LYS A 96 15.16 13.84 15.46
CA LYS A 96 16.03 13.24 14.43
C LYS A 96 15.30 12.17 13.61
N GLU A 97 14.57 11.27 14.26
CA GLU A 97 13.79 10.23 13.57
C GLU A 97 12.76 10.83 12.60
N LYS A 98 12.08 11.92 12.99
CA LYS A 98 11.15 12.62 12.09
C LYS A 98 11.86 13.20 10.86
N LEU A 99 13.05 13.76 11.05
CA LEU A 99 13.83 14.33 9.96
C LEU A 99 14.31 13.26 8.97
N ASP A 100 14.64 12.06 9.42
CA ASP A 100 15.19 11.00 8.57
C ASP A 100 14.12 10.21 7.79
N VAL A 101 12.90 10.07 8.34
CA VAL A 101 11.83 9.30 7.70
C VAL A 101 11.31 9.97 6.41
N ALA A 102 11.14 11.28 6.41
CA ALA A 102 10.56 12.02 5.28
C ALA A 102 11.42 11.99 3.98
N PRO A 103 12.74 12.27 4.01
CA PRO A 103 13.59 12.19 2.84
C PRO A 103 13.80 10.75 2.37
N ASN A 104 13.91 9.79 3.30
CA ASN A 104 14.09 8.38 2.96
C ASN A 104 12.86 7.80 2.24
N ALA A 105 11.65 8.15 2.69
CA ALA A 105 10.41 7.74 2.02
C ALA A 105 10.32 8.27 0.58
N LYS A 106 10.71 9.52 0.34
CA LYS A 106 10.72 10.12 -1.01
C LYS A 106 11.74 9.43 -1.92
N LYS A 107 12.95 9.18 -1.42
CA LYS A 107 14.01 8.48 -2.17
C LYS A 107 13.57 7.07 -2.58
N ARG A 108 13.04 6.30 -1.64
CA ARG A 108 12.55 4.94 -1.88
C ARG A 108 11.40 4.91 -2.88
N ARG A 109 10.49 5.89 -2.82
CA ARG A 109 9.41 5.98 -3.80
C ARG A 109 9.93 6.19 -5.23
N LEU A 110 10.89 7.10 -5.41
CA LEU A 110 11.48 7.37 -6.72
C LEU A 110 12.22 6.15 -7.29
N GLU A 111 12.93 5.42 -6.43
CA GLU A 111 13.64 4.18 -6.80
C GLU A 111 12.67 3.09 -7.27
N LEU A 112 11.56 2.88 -6.55
CA LEU A 112 10.52 1.94 -6.95
C LEU A 112 9.82 2.35 -8.26
N GLU A 113 9.60 3.65 -8.47
CA GLU A 113 9.03 4.17 -9.72
C GLU A 113 9.97 3.89 -10.90
N PHE A 114 11.27 4.10 -10.72
CA PHE A 114 12.29 3.82 -11.73
C PHE A 114 12.39 2.32 -12.06
N GLU A 115 12.45 1.46 -11.04
CA GLU A 115 12.53 0.01 -11.21
C GLU A 115 11.30 -0.55 -11.95
N ARG A 116 10.11 -0.06 -11.59
CA ARG A 116 8.87 -0.43 -12.28
C ARG A 116 8.90 -0.05 -13.75
N GLU A 117 9.42 1.13 -14.07
CA GLU A 117 9.48 1.60 -15.46
C GLU A 117 10.49 0.80 -16.28
N GLN A 118 11.63 0.45 -15.68
CA GLN A 118 12.61 -0.42 -16.31
C GLN A 118 12.05 -1.82 -16.57
N ALA A 119 11.32 -2.39 -15.61
CA ALA A 119 10.67 -3.70 -15.78
C ALA A 119 9.66 -3.72 -16.93
N LYS A 120 8.87 -2.64 -17.10
CA LYS A 120 7.95 -2.53 -18.24
C LYS A 120 8.68 -2.49 -19.58
N LEU A 121 9.79 -1.76 -19.66
CA LEU A 121 10.58 -1.69 -20.89
C LEU A 121 11.17 -3.04 -21.24
N ASP A 122 11.68 -3.77 -20.24
CA ASP A 122 12.22 -5.12 -20.45
C ASP A 122 11.13 -6.13 -20.86
N GLU A 123 9.93 -6.02 -20.27
CA GLU A 123 8.78 -6.84 -20.68
C GLU A 123 8.34 -6.52 -22.13
N GLN A 124 8.28 -5.24 -22.51
CA GLN A 124 7.96 -4.83 -23.88
C GLN A 124 8.98 -5.35 -24.89
N ARG A 125 10.28 -5.30 -24.56
CA ARG A 125 11.34 -5.86 -25.41
C ARG A 125 11.18 -7.36 -25.59
N LYS A 126 10.96 -8.10 -24.50
CA LYS A 126 10.72 -9.55 -24.55
C LYS A 126 9.49 -9.90 -25.39
N LEU A 127 8.40 -9.14 -25.24
CA LEU A 127 7.18 -9.33 -26.03
C LEU A 127 7.43 -9.09 -27.52
N GLU A 128 8.19 -8.06 -27.88
CA GLU A 128 8.53 -7.77 -29.27
C GLU A 128 9.43 -8.84 -29.88
N ASP A 129 10.42 -9.34 -29.13
CA ASP A 129 11.29 -10.44 -29.56
C ASP A 129 10.48 -11.71 -29.84
N ILE A 130 9.56 -12.08 -28.94
CA ILE A 130 8.64 -13.21 -29.12
C ILE A 130 7.76 -13.01 -30.35
N ARG A 131 7.22 -11.80 -30.54
CA ARG A 131 6.37 -11.47 -31.70
C ARG A 131 7.12 -11.67 -33.00
N GLN A 132 8.36 -11.16 -33.08
CA GLN A 132 9.19 -11.32 -34.26
C GLN A 132 9.61 -12.77 -34.50
N GLN A 133 9.91 -13.51 -33.44
CA GLN A 133 10.21 -14.94 -33.56
C GLN A 133 9.03 -15.71 -34.13
N SER A 134 7.83 -15.51 -33.59
CA SER A 134 6.61 -16.15 -34.07
C SER A 134 6.33 -15.80 -35.54
N GLN A 135 6.59 -14.56 -35.96
CA GLN A 135 6.45 -14.16 -37.36
C GLN A 135 7.42 -14.92 -38.26
N ARG A 136 8.71 -15.00 -37.89
CA ARG A 136 9.72 -15.74 -38.67
C ARG A 136 9.35 -17.23 -38.81
N GLU A 137 8.88 -17.85 -37.74
CA GLU A 137 8.43 -19.24 -37.76
C GLU A 137 7.21 -19.43 -38.68
N GLN A 138 6.23 -18.50 -38.65
CA GLN A 138 5.09 -18.56 -39.56
C GLN A 138 5.48 -18.43 -41.03
N GLU A 139 6.40 -17.53 -41.36
CA GLU A 139 6.92 -17.35 -42.71
C GLU A 139 7.63 -18.63 -43.20
N ASP A 140 8.45 -19.25 -42.36
CA ASP A 140 9.16 -20.50 -42.68
C ASP A 140 8.19 -21.67 -42.89
N LEU A 141 7.19 -21.84 -42.01
CA LEU A 141 6.13 -22.83 -42.20
C LEU A 141 5.36 -22.62 -43.50
N THR A 142 5.05 -21.36 -43.84
CA THR A 142 4.31 -21.02 -45.05
C THR A 142 5.10 -21.42 -46.30
N LEU A 143 6.40 -21.12 -46.33
CA LEU A 143 7.30 -21.53 -47.41
C LEU A 143 7.40 -23.06 -47.52
N GLN A 144 7.44 -23.76 -46.38
CA GLN A 144 7.52 -25.22 -46.37
C GLN A 144 6.25 -25.88 -46.93
N ILE A 145 5.07 -25.35 -46.58
CA ILE A 145 3.78 -25.79 -47.12
C ILE A 145 3.71 -25.54 -48.63
N GLU A 146 4.16 -24.38 -49.09
CA GLU A 146 4.17 -24.04 -50.52
C GLU A 146 5.12 -24.96 -51.31
N TYR A 147 6.31 -25.23 -50.76
CA TYR A 147 7.27 -26.14 -51.36
C TYR A 147 6.73 -27.58 -51.47
N GLN A 148 6.08 -28.09 -50.41
CA GLN A 148 5.42 -29.40 -50.47
C GLN A 148 4.34 -29.46 -51.55
N ARG A 149 3.49 -28.43 -51.65
CA ARG A 149 2.44 -28.36 -52.68
C ARG A 149 3.02 -28.38 -54.09
N GLN A 150 4.16 -27.73 -54.33
CA GLN A 150 4.84 -27.76 -55.63
C GLN A 150 5.40 -29.15 -55.95
N LEU A 151 5.99 -29.85 -54.97
CA LEU A 151 6.47 -31.23 -55.13
C LEU A 151 5.33 -32.21 -55.43
N GLU A 152 4.17 -32.05 -54.78
CA GLU A 152 2.98 -32.86 -55.04
C GLU A 152 2.37 -32.58 -56.43
N GLY A 153 2.48 -31.35 -56.93
CA GLY A 153 2.06 -30.97 -58.29
C GLY A 153 2.87 -31.63 -59.42
N LEU A 154 4.05 -32.18 -59.12
CA LEU A 154 4.94 -32.83 -60.10
C LEU A 154 4.78 -34.37 -60.17
N LYS A 155 3.91 -34.97 -59.35
CA LYS A 155 3.60 -36.41 -59.39
C LYS A 155 2.15 -36.68 -59.85
N SER A 156 1.90 -36.65 -61.16
CA SER A 156 1.03 -37.61 -61.91
C SER A 156 0.51 -37.06 -63.25
N PRO A 157 0.63 -37.81 -64.36
CA PRO A 157 -0.32 -37.78 -65.47
C PRO A 157 -1.04 -39.14 -65.57
N GLY A 158 -2.27 -39.26 -65.05
CA GLY A 158 -3.01 -40.53 -65.23
C GLY A 158 -4.30 -40.70 -64.45
N LYS A 159 -5.35 -39.99 -64.87
CA LYS A 159 -6.78 -40.35 -64.78
C LYS A 159 -7.25 -41.22 -63.60
N SER A 160 -7.85 -40.57 -62.61
CA SER A 160 -9.20 -40.96 -62.20
C SER A 160 -10.09 -39.71 -62.23
N SER A 161 -11.13 -39.79 -63.06
CA SER A 161 -12.21 -38.81 -63.06
C SER A 161 -13.10 -39.12 -61.86
N PHE A 162 -12.79 -38.53 -60.72
CA PHE A 162 -13.79 -38.28 -59.69
C PHE A 162 -13.83 -36.77 -59.43
N LYS A 163 -14.80 -36.11 -60.05
CA LYS A 163 -15.20 -34.76 -59.64
C LYS A 163 -15.83 -34.87 -58.25
N PRO A 164 -15.51 -33.99 -57.29
CA PRO A 164 -16.25 -33.94 -56.04
C PRO A 164 -17.62 -33.33 -56.36
N ARG A 165 -18.62 -34.17 -56.67
CA ARG A 165 -20.00 -33.72 -56.69
C ARG A 165 -20.53 -33.79 -55.26
N PHE A 166 -20.34 -32.71 -54.51
CA PHE A 166 -21.27 -32.40 -53.42
C PHE A 166 -22.30 -31.41 -53.95
N THR A 167 -23.21 -31.92 -54.77
CA THR A 167 -24.57 -31.36 -54.84
C THR A 167 -25.51 -32.51 -54.48
N SER A 168 -25.79 -32.65 -53.19
CA SER A 168 -26.88 -33.48 -52.67
C SER A 168 -27.39 -32.77 -51.41
N SER A 169 -28.63 -32.30 -51.24
CA SER A 169 -29.91 -32.57 -51.92
C SER A 169 -30.11 -34.02 -52.33
N ILE A 170 -30.20 -34.88 -51.32
CA ILE A 170 -31.24 -35.89 -51.31
C ILE A 170 -32.39 -35.25 -50.53
N ASN A 171 -33.42 -34.83 -51.26
CA ASN A 171 -34.74 -34.58 -50.69
C ASN A 171 -35.39 -35.93 -50.44
N ASP A 172 -35.69 -36.25 -49.18
CA ASP A 172 -36.98 -36.77 -48.72
C ASP A 172 -36.89 -36.89 -47.19
N SER A 173 -37.62 -36.06 -46.45
CA SER A 173 -38.96 -36.40 -45.94
C SER A 173 -38.94 -37.62 -45.02
N ASP A 174 -38.24 -37.51 -43.87
CA ASP A 174 -38.70 -37.98 -42.54
C ASP A 174 -37.57 -37.92 -41.49
N ASP A 175 -37.00 -36.73 -41.25
CA ASP A 175 -36.44 -36.39 -39.94
C ASP A 175 -36.62 -34.87 -39.68
N GLU A 176 -37.87 -34.45 -39.76
CA GLU A 176 -38.37 -33.11 -39.45
C GLU A 176 -38.39 -32.88 -37.92
N LYS A 177 -37.27 -33.08 -37.20
CA LYS A 177 -37.26 -32.82 -35.74
C LYS A 177 -35.92 -32.71 -35.01
N ARG A 178 -34.83 -32.26 -35.65
CA ARG A 178 -33.61 -31.91 -34.90
C ARG A 178 -33.10 -30.51 -35.24
N PRO A 179 -33.32 -29.51 -34.37
CA PRO A 179 -32.86 -28.16 -34.62
C PRO A 179 -31.33 -28.15 -34.61
N ARG A 180 -30.71 -27.62 -35.69
CA ARG A 180 -29.33 -27.15 -35.65
C ARG A 180 -29.31 -25.93 -34.72
N GLU A 181 -29.09 -26.18 -33.43
CA GLU A 181 -29.05 -25.15 -32.41
C GLU A 181 -27.96 -24.12 -32.77
N PRO A 182 -28.33 -22.84 -32.96
CA PRO A 182 -27.37 -21.77 -33.05
C PRO A 182 -26.51 -21.80 -31.80
N TRP A 183 -25.18 -21.76 -31.95
CA TRP A 183 -24.28 -21.50 -30.83
C TRP A 183 -24.85 -20.35 -30.00
N PRO A 184 -25.09 -20.54 -28.69
CA PRO A 184 -25.78 -19.54 -27.89
C PRO A 184 -24.93 -18.27 -27.96
N LYS A 185 -25.51 -17.19 -28.51
CA LYS A 185 -24.94 -15.86 -28.32
C LYS A 185 -24.91 -15.64 -26.82
N ILE A 186 -23.72 -15.74 -26.23
CA ILE A 186 -23.54 -15.51 -24.80
C ILE A 186 -23.79 -14.01 -24.59
N SER A 187 -25.05 -13.66 -24.36
CA SER A 187 -25.44 -12.31 -23.95
C SER A 187 -25.28 -12.23 -22.45
N ILE A 188 -24.64 -11.17 -21.97
CA ILE A 188 -24.64 -10.87 -20.54
C ILE A 188 -26.09 -10.54 -20.17
N THR A 189 -26.72 -11.40 -19.39
CA THR A 189 -27.99 -11.06 -18.75
C THR A 189 -27.73 -9.93 -17.75
N PRO A 190 -28.46 -8.79 -17.84
CA PRO A 190 -28.29 -7.70 -16.89
C PRO A 190 -28.46 -8.19 -15.45
N PHE A 191 -27.59 -7.74 -14.55
CA PHE A 191 -27.65 -8.14 -13.16
C PHE A 191 -28.82 -7.44 -12.45
N ASN A 192 -29.71 -8.24 -11.85
CA ASN A 192 -30.93 -7.79 -11.17
C ASN A 192 -30.73 -7.45 -9.69
N GLY A 193 -29.54 -7.68 -9.13
CA GLY A 193 -29.24 -7.39 -7.73
C GLY A 193 -29.48 -8.56 -6.78
N ASP A 194 -29.85 -9.74 -7.27
CA ASP A 194 -29.95 -10.95 -6.44
C ASP A 194 -28.55 -11.59 -6.27
N SER A 195 -28.09 -11.70 -5.01
CA SER A 195 -26.83 -12.37 -4.69
C SER A 195 -26.76 -13.83 -5.17
N ARG A 196 -27.89 -14.48 -5.45
CA ARG A 196 -27.93 -15.85 -5.98
C ARG A 196 -27.51 -15.92 -7.46
N THR A 197 -27.84 -14.89 -8.25
CA THR A 197 -27.51 -14.80 -9.68
C THR A 197 -26.15 -14.14 -9.93
N TRP A 198 -25.52 -13.62 -8.88
CA TRP A 198 -24.21 -12.98 -8.94
C TRP A 198 -23.11 -13.88 -9.54
N PRO A 199 -22.94 -15.16 -9.17
CA PRO A 199 -21.86 -15.99 -9.73
C PRO A 199 -21.99 -16.22 -11.24
N ASP A 200 -23.22 -16.35 -11.75
CA ASP A 200 -23.48 -16.55 -13.19
C ASP A 200 -23.21 -15.26 -13.98
N PHE A 201 -23.57 -14.10 -13.39
CA PHE A 201 -23.22 -12.79 -13.92
C PHE A 201 -21.72 -12.55 -13.91
N GLU A 202 -21.03 -12.85 -12.81
CA GLU A 202 -19.58 -12.69 -12.67
C GLU A 202 -18.81 -13.55 -13.67
N LEU A 203 -19.25 -14.80 -13.89
CA LEU A 203 -18.64 -15.69 -14.87
C LEU A 203 -18.84 -15.18 -16.31
N SER A 204 -20.07 -14.80 -16.67
CA SER A 204 -20.41 -14.31 -18.01
C SER A 204 -19.76 -12.95 -18.32
N PHE A 205 -19.84 -12.00 -17.38
CA PHE A 205 -19.19 -10.69 -17.48
C PHE A 205 -17.65 -10.82 -17.48
N GLY A 206 -17.12 -11.76 -16.68
CA GLY A 206 -15.71 -12.09 -16.61
C GLY A 206 -15.15 -12.58 -17.95
N ALA A 207 -15.86 -13.55 -18.55
CA ALA A 207 -15.50 -14.14 -19.83
C ALA A 207 -15.59 -13.14 -21.01
N LEU A 208 -16.57 -12.24 -21.00
CA LEU A 208 -16.83 -11.33 -22.12
C LEU A 208 -16.12 -9.98 -22.02
N ILE A 209 -15.90 -9.45 -20.81
CA ILE A 209 -15.43 -8.07 -20.62
C ILE A 209 -14.16 -8.04 -19.75
N ASN A 210 -14.17 -8.68 -18.58
CA ASN A 210 -13.05 -8.57 -17.63
C ASN A 210 -11.72 -9.07 -18.23
N ASN A 211 -11.75 -10.20 -18.94
CA ASN A 211 -10.59 -10.86 -19.56
C ASN A 211 -10.18 -10.27 -20.92
N THR A 212 -10.79 -9.16 -21.36
CA THR A 212 -10.46 -8.49 -22.63
C THR A 212 -9.48 -7.34 -22.43
N ARG A 213 -8.73 -6.97 -23.49
CA ARG A 213 -7.85 -5.80 -23.55
C ARG A 213 -8.62 -4.47 -23.73
N MET A 214 -9.78 -4.34 -23.09
CA MET A 214 -10.60 -3.14 -23.15
C MET A 214 -10.12 -2.09 -22.13
N PRO A 215 -10.12 -0.77 -22.45
CA PRO A 215 -9.79 0.29 -21.48
C PRO A 215 -10.68 0.26 -20.24
N GLU A 216 -10.14 0.64 -19.08
CA GLU A 216 -10.86 0.59 -17.78
C GLU A 216 -12.16 1.40 -17.79
N ASP A 217 -12.17 2.58 -18.43
CA ASP A 217 -13.37 3.42 -18.57
C ASP A 217 -14.48 2.73 -19.35
N MET A 218 -14.11 1.97 -20.39
CA MET A 218 -15.06 1.20 -21.21
C MET A 218 -15.57 -0.02 -20.45
N LYS A 219 -14.74 -0.67 -19.63
CA LYS A 219 -15.16 -1.75 -18.73
C LYS A 219 -16.11 -1.23 -17.66
N LEU A 220 -15.86 -0.04 -17.11
CA LEU A 220 -16.72 0.61 -16.12
C LEU A 220 -18.07 1.00 -16.73
N LEU A 221 -18.08 1.54 -17.95
CA LEU A 221 -19.30 1.85 -18.68
C LEU A 221 -20.10 0.57 -18.98
N ALA A 222 -19.44 -0.47 -19.48
CA ALA A 222 -20.09 -1.75 -19.76
C ALA A 222 -20.63 -2.41 -18.48
N LEU A 223 -19.91 -2.30 -17.36
CA LEU A 223 -20.39 -2.74 -16.05
C LEU A 223 -21.69 -2.02 -15.68
N ARG A 224 -21.72 -0.69 -15.78
CA ARG A 224 -22.92 0.12 -15.50
C ARG A 224 -24.11 -0.26 -16.40
N GLU A 225 -23.87 -0.46 -17.69
CA GLU A 225 -24.93 -0.76 -18.66
C GLU A 225 -25.50 -2.17 -18.51
N ASN A 226 -24.72 -3.12 -17.99
CA ASN A 226 -25.17 -4.48 -17.69
C ASN A 226 -25.77 -4.64 -16.27
N LEU A 227 -26.10 -3.54 -15.60
CA LEU A 227 -26.92 -3.54 -14.37
C LEU A 227 -28.37 -3.14 -14.69
N GLU A 228 -29.34 -3.82 -14.07
CA GLU A 228 -30.73 -3.37 -14.12
C GLU A 228 -30.88 -1.94 -13.53
N PRO A 229 -31.86 -1.15 -14.00
CA PRO A 229 -32.04 0.24 -13.58
C PRO A 229 -32.12 0.42 -12.06
N ASP A 230 -32.76 -0.49 -11.34
CA ASP A 230 -32.92 -0.41 -9.89
C ASP A 230 -31.62 -0.71 -9.13
N VAL A 231 -30.80 -1.63 -9.64
CA VAL A 231 -29.46 -1.91 -9.10
C VAL A 231 -28.57 -0.70 -9.37
N ARG A 232 -28.59 -0.19 -10.60
CA ARG A 232 -27.80 0.96 -11.04
C ARG A 232 -28.04 2.20 -10.16
N ARG A 233 -29.30 2.43 -9.74
CA ARG A 233 -29.63 3.51 -8.77
C ARG A 233 -29.01 3.26 -7.40
N ARG A 234 -29.07 2.03 -6.87
CA ARG A 234 -28.52 1.67 -5.55
C ARG A 234 -27.00 1.78 -5.49
N VAL A 235 -26.31 1.55 -6.60
CA VAL A 235 -24.84 1.60 -6.69
C VAL A 235 -24.33 2.80 -7.49
N ALA A 236 -25.15 3.84 -7.68
CA ALA A 236 -24.79 5.01 -8.49
C ALA A 236 -23.53 5.73 -7.97
N ASN A 237 -23.29 5.69 -6.65
CA ASN A 237 -22.09 6.21 -6.01
C ASN A 237 -20.79 5.49 -6.41
N LEU A 238 -20.88 4.29 -7.00
CA LEU A 238 -19.73 3.56 -7.53
C LEU A 238 -19.36 3.98 -8.96
N PHE A 239 -20.15 4.84 -9.61
CA PHE A 239 -19.96 5.24 -11.01
C PHE A 239 -19.84 6.76 -11.18
N VAL A 240 -19.12 7.41 -10.26
CA VAL A 240 -18.79 8.85 -10.33
C VAL A 240 -17.66 9.08 -11.34
N ALA A 241 -17.49 10.30 -11.86
CA ALA A 241 -16.50 10.63 -12.89
C ALA A 241 -15.03 10.27 -12.55
N SER A 242 -14.69 10.11 -11.26
CA SER A 242 -13.37 9.67 -10.79
C SER A 242 -13.31 8.19 -10.38
N ALA A 243 -14.34 7.41 -10.68
CA ALA A 243 -14.44 6.01 -10.26
C ALA A 243 -13.56 5.12 -11.14
N ASN A 244 -12.86 4.18 -10.50
CA ASN A 244 -12.07 3.16 -11.19
C ASN A 244 -12.87 1.85 -11.30
N TYR A 245 -12.82 1.20 -12.46
CA TYR A 245 -13.41 -0.12 -12.70
C TYR A 245 -13.09 -1.12 -11.60
N GLN A 246 -11.82 -1.22 -11.19
CA GLN A 246 -11.40 -2.21 -10.21
C GLN A 246 -12.05 -2.00 -8.83
N THR A 247 -12.22 -0.74 -8.43
CA THR A 247 -12.87 -0.38 -7.15
C THR A 247 -14.37 -0.66 -7.21
N SER A 248 -15.02 -0.32 -8.32
CA SER A 248 -16.46 -0.52 -8.50
C SER A 248 -16.82 -2.00 -8.65
N TRP A 249 -16.00 -2.77 -9.37
CA TRP A 249 -16.13 -4.22 -9.51
C TRP A 249 -16.01 -4.90 -8.14
N LYS A 250 -14.93 -4.61 -7.40
CA LYS A 250 -14.73 -5.14 -6.05
C LYS A 250 -15.87 -4.80 -5.10
N ALA A 251 -16.37 -3.56 -5.12
CA ALA A 251 -17.49 -3.16 -4.27
C ALA A 251 -18.80 -3.89 -4.61
N LEU A 252 -19.02 -4.25 -5.88
CA LEU A 252 -20.15 -5.09 -6.27
C LEU A 252 -19.96 -6.55 -5.83
N THR A 253 -18.77 -7.13 -6.04
CA THR A 253 -18.43 -8.48 -5.57
C THR A 253 -18.56 -8.59 -4.05
N ASP A 254 -18.10 -7.59 -3.29
CA ASP A 254 -18.19 -7.59 -1.83
C ASP A 254 -19.65 -7.52 -1.35
N ARG A 255 -20.53 -6.80 -2.08
CA ARG A 255 -21.96 -6.64 -1.76
C ARG A 255 -22.81 -7.83 -2.17
N TYR A 256 -22.55 -8.42 -3.33
CA TYR A 256 -23.43 -9.43 -3.95
C TYR A 256 -22.82 -10.83 -4.00
N GLY A 257 -21.50 -10.96 -3.98
CA GLY A 257 -20.78 -12.25 -4.00
C GLY A 257 -20.71 -12.96 -2.65
N ASN A 258 -20.92 -12.24 -1.53
CA ASN A 258 -20.87 -12.82 -0.19
C ASN A 258 -22.22 -13.43 0.22
N ARG A 259 -22.38 -14.75 0.02
CA ARG A 259 -23.54 -15.55 0.46
C ARG A 259 -23.73 -15.63 1.99
N GLN A 260 -22.88 -15.01 2.81
CA GLN A 260 -22.87 -15.15 4.27
C GLN A 260 -23.40 -13.92 5.04
N ALA A 261 -23.89 -12.88 4.36
CA ALA A 261 -24.40 -11.66 5.02
C ALA A 261 -25.95 -11.59 5.14
N ILE A 262 -26.65 -12.73 5.02
CA ILE A 262 -28.11 -12.83 5.29
C ILE A 262 -28.35 -13.75 6.49
N VAL A 263 -27.66 -13.53 7.61
CA VAL A 263 -28.10 -14.00 8.94
C VAL A 263 -27.82 -12.89 9.95
N ARG A 264 -28.62 -11.83 9.89
CA ARG A 264 -28.85 -11.00 11.08
C ARG A 264 -30.24 -10.40 11.01
N ILE A 265 -31.23 -11.27 11.10
CA ILE A 265 -32.56 -10.89 11.59
C ILE A 265 -32.42 -10.77 13.11
N PRO A 266 -32.65 -9.59 13.73
CA PRO A 266 -32.72 -9.50 15.17
C PRO A 266 -34.08 -10.02 15.64
N PRO A 267 -34.16 -10.89 16.67
CA PRO A 267 -35.42 -11.06 17.37
C PRO A 267 -35.60 -9.89 18.32
N GLY A 268 -36.61 -9.08 18.06
CA GLY A 268 -37.28 -8.26 19.06
C GLY A 268 -38.43 -9.03 19.70
N SER A 269 -38.76 -8.62 20.94
CA SER A 269 -39.81 -9.09 21.85
C SER A 269 -39.41 -10.22 22.81
#